data_AF-A0A1I7X081-F1
#
_entry.id   AF-A0A1I7X081-F1
#
_cell.length_a   1.000
_cell.length_b   1.000
_cell.length_c   1.000
_cell.angle_alpha   90.00
_cell.angle_beta   90.00
_cell.angle_gamma   90.00
#
_symmetry.space_group_name_H-M   'P 1'
#
loop_
_entity.id
_entity.type
_entity.pdbx_description
1 polymer ?
#
loop_
_entity_poly.entity_id
_entity_poly.type
_entity_poly.pdbx_seq_one_letter_code
_entity_poly.pdbx_strand_id
1 'polypeptide(L)'
;MVQPINFHSLDDFLSAESDDISTVNLWFEKLSEYELDGTESSKEIEILLYAMRLVFINFLILELASLRERITVKADAGESSEAFRAQIDSLKEENRQLQQLNRDRDREMADQRDRFEILVGRTDSLTRERDALIDHRTQLEDTIRELNRRLSAKNEDTSSEWETKKLKLRNEQAVTLSRKMQVMQIFQLEENTRQMGLVKSHIEDGDLDLETQIRDHLITIESLRKELYISKLEISKLHDAMVSDEQDEKEGELEKIKQELVAATKTARSLFGELSSVSSSNSTSSLRIRIIQLENSLQQARQEMETNLRVPTDGNAIYIIKLLSYEEKHSDHHS
;
A
#
# COMPACT_ATOMS: atom_id res chain seq x y z
N MET A 1 -23.19 -146.63 -63.64
CA MET A 1 -24.34 -147.49 -63.97
C MET A 1 -25.35 -146.59 -64.63
N VAL A 2 -25.53 -146.70 -65.95
CA VAL A 2 -26.60 -145.98 -66.66
C VAL A 2 -27.94 -146.46 -66.09
N GLN A 3 -28.88 -145.55 -65.82
CA GLN A 3 -30.23 -145.96 -65.45
C GLN A 3 -30.98 -146.33 -66.74
N PRO A 4 -31.64 -147.50 -66.82
CA PRO A 4 -32.39 -147.86 -68.01
C PRO A 4 -33.55 -146.88 -68.19
N ILE A 5 -33.67 -146.31 -69.40
CA ILE A 5 -34.79 -145.42 -69.72
C ILE A 5 -36.08 -146.23 -69.70
N ASN A 6 -37.04 -145.79 -68.88
CA ASN A 6 -38.40 -146.29 -68.96
C ASN A 6 -39.12 -145.59 -70.11
N PHE A 7 -39.03 -146.20 -71.30
CA PHE A 7 -39.61 -145.69 -72.54
C PHE A 7 -41.12 -145.40 -72.45
N HIS A 8 -41.88 -146.14 -71.64
CA HIS A 8 -43.31 -145.82 -71.43
C HIS A 8 -43.49 -144.48 -70.72
N SER A 9 -42.74 -144.22 -69.64
CA SER A 9 -42.79 -142.92 -68.96
C SER A 9 -42.20 -141.76 -69.77
N LEU A 10 -41.34 -142.07 -70.75
CA LEU A 10 -40.83 -141.11 -71.72
C LEU A 10 -41.92 -140.77 -72.74
N ASP A 11 -42.58 -141.78 -73.34
CA ASP A 11 -43.70 -141.62 -74.29
C ASP A 11 -44.90 -140.89 -73.64
N ASP A 12 -45.20 -141.19 -72.37
CA ASP A 12 -46.20 -140.46 -71.56
C ASP A 12 -45.83 -138.97 -71.43
N PHE A 13 -44.56 -138.65 -71.16
CA PHE A 13 -44.08 -137.26 -71.03
C PHE A 13 -44.13 -136.51 -72.38
N LEU A 14 -43.75 -137.16 -73.48
CA LEU A 14 -43.83 -136.59 -74.82
C LEU A 14 -45.27 -136.34 -75.26
N SER A 15 -46.20 -137.20 -74.81
CA SER A 15 -47.64 -137.07 -75.04
C SER A 15 -48.33 -136.03 -74.14
N ALA A 16 -47.68 -135.57 -73.07
CA ALA A 16 -48.27 -134.70 -72.06
C ALA A 16 -48.03 -133.19 -72.28
N GLU A 17 -47.23 -132.79 -73.28
CA GLU A 17 -46.88 -131.40 -73.60
C GLU A 17 -46.54 -130.54 -72.35
N SER A 18 -45.72 -131.07 -71.42
CA SER A 18 -45.54 -130.42 -70.11
C SER A 18 -44.62 -129.19 -70.18
N ASP A 19 -45.18 -128.00 -69.94
CA ASP A 19 -44.47 -126.71 -69.84
C ASP A 19 -43.62 -126.55 -68.56
N ASP A 20 -43.62 -127.51 -67.63
CA ASP A 20 -42.81 -127.43 -66.41
C ASP A 20 -41.31 -127.59 -66.73
N ILE A 21 -40.56 -126.51 -66.51
CA ILE A 21 -39.09 -126.48 -66.62
C ILE A 21 -38.42 -127.57 -65.77
N SER A 22 -39.05 -128.00 -64.67
CA SER A 22 -38.53 -129.03 -63.78
C SER A 22 -38.58 -130.43 -64.41
N THR A 23 -39.69 -130.80 -65.06
CA THR A 23 -39.79 -132.08 -65.78
C THR A 23 -38.98 -132.07 -67.07
N VAL A 24 -38.95 -130.94 -67.79
CA VAL A 24 -38.12 -130.76 -68.99
C VAL A 24 -36.63 -130.91 -68.64
N ASN A 25 -36.15 -130.25 -67.58
CA ASN A 25 -34.75 -130.39 -67.13
C ASN A 25 -34.44 -131.82 -66.67
N LEU A 26 -35.33 -132.47 -65.91
CA LEU A 26 -35.13 -133.85 -65.42
C LEU A 26 -35.03 -134.86 -66.58
N TRP A 27 -35.79 -134.66 -67.65
CA TRP A 27 -35.64 -135.47 -68.86
C TRP A 27 -34.44 -135.05 -69.72
N PHE A 28 -34.04 -133.77 -69.72
CA PHE A 28 -32.84 -133.32 -70.43
C PHE A 28 -31.60 -133.98 -69.86
N GLU A 29 -31.43 -133.94 -68.54
CA GLU A 29 -30.34 -134.57 -67.79
C GLU A 29 -30.28 -136.07 -68.13
N LYS A 30 -31.39 -136.81 -67.90
CA LYS A 30 -31.48 -138.25 -68.19
C LYS A 30 -31.22 -138.64 -69.64
N LEU A 31 -31.68 -137.85 -70.61
CA LEU A 31 -31.47 -138.12 -72.04
C LEU A 31 -30.05 -137.74 -72.48
N SER A 32 -29.43 -136.72 -71.84
CA SER A 32 -28.05 -136.32 -72.12
C SER A 32 -27.01 -137.28 -71.56
N GLU A 33 -27.33 -138.00 -70.49
CA GLU A 33 -26.49 -139.05 -69.88
C GLU A 33 -26.77 -140.46 -70.45
N TYR A 34 -27.69 -140.60 -71.40
CA TYR A 34 -28.05 -141.91 -71.97
C TYR A 34 -27.14 -142.28 -73.15
N GLU A 35 -26.33 -143.31 -72.97
CA GLU A 35 -25.55 -143.96 -74.04
C GLU A 35 -26.36 -145.11 -74.66
N LEU A 36 -26.31 -145.26 -75.98
CA LEU A 36 -26.98 -146.35 -76.71
C LEU A 36 -26.16 -147.64 -76.60
N ASP A 37 -26.70 -148.65 -75.90
CA ASP A 37 -26.04 -149.95 -75.73
C ASP A 37 -26.15 -150.85 -76.99
N GLY A 38 -26.96 -150.46 -77.97
CA GLY A 38 -27.16 -151.19 -79.23
C GLY A 38 -28.17 -152.34 -79.14
N THR A 39 -28.90 -152.41 -78.03
CA THR A 39 -30.00 -153.37 -77.79
C THR A 39 -31.40 -152.78 -78.04
N GLU A 40 -31.47 -151.47 -78.27
CA GLU A 40 -32.71 -150.73 -78.50
C GLU A 40 -33.36 -151.09 -79.84
N SER A 41 -34.69 -151.18 -79.86
CA SER A 41 -35.44 -151.32 -81.11
C SER A 41 -35.52 -150.00 -81.88
N SER A 42 -35.79 -150.07 -83.19
CA SER A 42 -35.95 -148.89 -84.05
C SER A 42 -36.98 -147.88 -83.54
N LYS A 43 -38.01 -148.35 -82.81
CA LYS A 43 -39.04 -147.47 -82.22
C LYS A 43 -38.53 -146.74 -80.98
N GLU A 44 -37.77 -147.42 -80.13
CA GLU A 44 -37.16 -146.82 -78.94
C GLU A 44 -36.13 -145.75 -79.35
N ILE A 45 -35.37 -146.00 -80.43
CA ILE A 45 -34.47 -145.01 -81.04
C ILE A 45 -35.24 -143.81 -81.62
N GLU A 46 -36.37 -144.02 -82.30
CA GLU A 46 -37.23 -142.93 -82.79
C GLU A 46 -37.79 -142.08 -81.64
N ILE A 47 -38.25 -142.71 -80.55
CA ILE A 47 -38.74 -142.03 -79.33
C ILE A 47 -37.62 -141.23 -78.66
N LEU A 48 -36.41 -141.79 -78.52
CA LEU A 48 -35.26 -141.07 -77.97
C LEU A 48 -34.88 -139.84 -78.81
N LEU A 49 -34.79 -139.99 -80.14
CA LEU A 49 -34.44 -138.89 -81.04
C LEU A 49 -35.52 -137.79 -81.05
N TYR A 50 -36.79 -138.16 -80.97
CA TYR A 50 -37.88 -137.19 -80.81
C TYR A 50 -37.81 -136.49 -79.44
N ALA A 51 -37.56 -137.23 -78.36
CA ALA A 51 -37.46 -136.70 -77.01
C ALA A 51 -36.28 -135.74 -76.82
N MET A 52 -35.07 -136.17 -77.17
CA MET A 52 -33.87 -135.33 -77.10
C MET A 52 -34.07 -134.00 -77.84
N ARG A 53 -34.71 -134.05 -79.02
CA ARG A 53 -35.03 -132.87 -79.81
C ARG A 53 -36.08 -131.97 -79.14
N LEU A 54 -37.20 -132.53 -78.67
CA LEU A 54 -38.28 -131.77 -78.02
C LEU A 54 -37.78 -131.07 -76.75
N VAL A 55 -37.10 -131.85 -75.89
CA VAL A 55 -36.58 -131.39 -74.60
C VAL A 55 -35.50 -130.32 -74.77
N PHE A 56 -34.56 -130.50 -75.71
CA PHE A 56 -33.54 -129.48 -76.00
C PHE A 56 -34.14 -128.18 -76.56
N ILE A 57 -35.19 -128.26 -77.38
CA ILE A 57 -35.93 -127.08 -77.87
C ILE A 57 -36.62 -126.35 -76.70
N ASN A 58 -37.33 -127.09 -75.83
CA ASN A 58 -38.03 -126.49 -74.69
C ASN A 58 -37.05 -125.86 -73.69
N PHE A 59 -35.91 -126.52 -73.41
CA PHE A 59 -34.82 -125.96 -72.60
C PHE A 59 -34.34 -124.60 -73.14
N LEU A 60 -34.02 -124.53 -74.45
CA LEU A 60 -33.55 -123.29 -75.09
C LEU A 60 -34.61 -122.18 -75.09
N ILE A 61 -35.89 -122.52 -75.24
CA ILE A 61 -37.00 -121.55 -75.15
C ILE A 61 -37.08 -120.95 -73.74
N LEU A 62 -36.97 -121.79 -72.71
CA LEU A 62 -37.08 -121.40 -71.30
C LEU A 62 -35.86 -120.59 -70.83
N GLU A 63 -34.64 -120.97 -71.22
CA GLU A 63 -33.44 -120.17 -70.96
C GLU A 63 -33.52 -118.79 -71.66
N LEU A 64 -33.98 -118.75 -72.91
CA LEU A 64 -34.16 -117.51 -73.67
C LEU A 64 -35.23 -116.61 -73.04
N ALA A 65 -36.30 -117.17 -72.49
CA ALA A 65 -37.30 -116.43 -71.71
C ALA A 65 -36.68 -115.82 -70.43
N SER A 66 -35.93 -116.62 -69.65
CA SER A 66 -35.23 -116.16 -68.45
C SER A 66 -34.17 -115.09 -68.73
N LEU A 67 -33.47 -115.17 -69.88
CA LEU A 67 -32.53 -114.15 -70.32
C LEU A 67 -33.24 -112.85 -70.72
N ARG A 68 -34.38 -112.94 -71.41
CA ARG A 68 -35.21 -111.76 -71.73
C ARG A 68 -35.71 -111.06 -70.47
N GLU A 69 -36.28 -111.79 -69.52
CA GLU A 69 -36.76 -111.25 -68.24
C GLU A 69 -35.66 -110.49 -67.50
N ARG A 70 -34.47 -111.11 -67.35
CA ARG A 70 -33.30 -110.50 -66.69
C ARG A 70 -32.75 -109.27 -67.43
N ILE A 71 -32.95 -109.16 -68.75
CA ILE A 71 -32.61 -107.98 -69.54
C ILE A 71 -33.67 -106.89 -69.35
N THR A 72 -34.96 -107.22 -69.42
CA THR A 72 -36.07 -106.29 -69.22
C THR A 72 -35.99 -105.64 -67.84
N VAL A 73 -35.86 -106.42 -66.76
CA VAL A 73 -35.74 -105.89 -65.38
C VAL A 73 -34.52 -104.98 -65.20
N LYS A 74 -33.43 -105.20 -65.95
CA LYS A 74 -32.27 -104.29 -65.94
C LYS A 74 -32.46 -103.03 -66.78
N ALA A 75 -33.31 -103.06 -67.81
CA ALA A 75 -33.72 -101.87 -68.55
C ALA A 75 -34.73 -101.03 -67.74
N ASP A 76 -35.62 -101.69 -67.00
CA ASP A 76 -36.61 -101.09 -66.09
C ASP A 76 -36.00 -100.47 -64.81
N ALA A 77 -34.68 -100.56 -64.64
CA ALA A 77 -33.92 -99.71 -63.72
C ALA A 77 -33.96 -98.20 -64.09
N GLY A 78 -34.79 -97.82 -65.06
CA GLY A 78 -35.07 -96.45 -65.50
C GLY A 78 -35.38 -95.50 -64.35
N GLU A 79 -36.18 -95.89 -63.36
CA GLU A 79 -36.48 -95.05 -62.19
C GLU A 79 -35.22 -94.62 -61.43
N SER A 80 -34.25 -95.54 -61.26
CA SER A 80 -32.96 -95.23 -60.61
C SER A 80 -32.10 -94.31 -61.47
N SER A 81 -32.10 -94.52 -62.79
CA SER A 81 -31.40 -93.68 -63.77
C SER A 81 -31.98 -92.27 -63.83
N GLU A 82 -33.30 -92.14 -63.72
CA GLU A 82 -34.04 -90.88 -63.67
C GLU A 82 -33.81 -90.15 -62.35
N ALA A 83 -33.82 -90.85 -61.20
CA ALA A 83 -33.45 -90.29 -59.91
C ALA A 83 -32.03 -89.71 -59.90
N PHE A 84 -31.04 -90.43 -60.46
CA PHE A 84 -29.68 -89.90 -60.61
C PHE A 84 -29.60 -88.71 -61.56
N ARG A 85 -30.38 -88.68 -62.66
CA ARG A 85 -30.45 -87.51 -63.56
C ARG A 85 -31.04 -86.29 -62.85
N ALA A 86 -32.15 -86.46 -62.14
CA ALA A 86 -32.79 -85.42 -61.35
C ALA A 86 -31.84 -84.86 -60.27
N GLN A 87 -31.08 -85.73 -59.59
CA GLN A 87 -30.05 -85.30 -58.65
C GLN A 87 -28.92 -84.52 -59.34
N ILE A 88 -28.41 -84.99 -60.48
CA ILE A 88 -27.38 -84.32 -61.27
C ILE A 88 -27.84 -82.93 -61.74
N ASP A 89 -29.08 -82.81 -62.22
CA ASP A 89 -29.61 -81.53 -62.72
C ASP A 89 -29.97 -80.57 -61.58
N SER A 90 -30.41 -81.08 -60.43
CA SER A 90 -30.54 -80.30 -59.19
C SER A 90 -29.18 -79.74 -58.73
N LEU A 91 -28.13 -80.55 -58.69
CA LEU A 91 -26.78 -80.13 -58.31
C LEU A 91 -26.14 -79.15 -59.32
N LYS A 92 -26.48 -79.26 -60.61
CA LYS A 92 -26.10 -78.26 -61.64
C LYS A 92 -26.79 -76.92 -61.39
N GLU A 93 -28.08 -76.93 -61.08
CA GLU A 93 -28.85 -75.71 -60.83
C GLU A 93 -28.41 -75.03 -59.54
N GLU A 94 -28.15 -75.79 -58.46
CA GLU A 94 -27.52 -75.28 -57.25
C GLU A 94 -26.15 -74.64 -57.55
N ASN A 95 -25.29 -75.31 -58.31
CA ASN A 95 -24.01 -74.73 -58.76
C ASN A 95 -24.20 -73.43 -59.57
N ARG A 96 -25.21 -73.37 -60.44
CA ARG A 96 -25.53 -72.17 -61.24
C ARG A 96 -25.96 -71.01 -60.33
N GLN A 97 -26.77 -71.29 -59.31
CA GLN A 97 -27.20 -70.31 -58.31
C GLN A 97 -26.03 -69.84 -57.43
N LEU A 98 -25.17 -70.75 -56.95
CA LEU A 98 -23.97 -70.42 -56.18
C LEU A 98 -22.95 -69.61 -57.00
N GLN A 99 -22.78 -69.89 -58.29
CA GLN A 99 -21.95 -69.07 -59.18
C GLN A 99 -22.54 -67.68 -59.39
N GLN A 100 -23.87 -67.55 -59.51
CA GLN A 100 -24.53 -66.26 -59.63
C GLN A 100 -24.41 -65.43 -58.33
N LEU A 101 -24.67 -66.05 -57.17
CA LEU A 101 -24.55 -65.41 -55.86
C LEU A 101 -23.11 -64.95 -55.58
N ASN A 102 -22.09 -65.74 -55.96
CA ASN A 102 -20.70 -65.27 -55.85
C ASN A 102 -20.45 -64.05 -56.74
N ARG A 103 -20.91 -64.03 -58.01
CA ARG A 103 -20.77 -62.86 -58.89
C ARG A 103 -21.46 -61.61 -58.33
N ASP A 104 -22.64 -61.77 -57.73
CA ASP A 104 -23.40 -60.65 -57.16
C ASP A 104 -22.77 -60.13 -55.86
N ARG A 105 -22.25 -61.02 -55.01
CA ARG A 105 -21.41 -60.63 -53.86
C ARG A 105 -20.13 -59.93 -54.32
N ASP A 106 -19.45 -60.44 -55.35
CA ASP A 106 -18.17 -59.88 -55.81
C ASP A 106 -18.38 -58.50 -56.48
N ARG A 107 -19.56 -58.25 -57.08
CA ARG A 107 -20.04 -56.92 -57.49
C ARG A 107 -20.25 -56.01 -56.28
N GLU A 108 -20.98 -56.47 -55.26
CA GLU A 108 -21.21 -55.68 -54.04
C GLU A 108 -19.87 -55.32 -53.34
N MET A 109 -18.93 -56.25 -53.29
CA MET A 109 -17.59 -56.03 -52.75
C MET A 109 -16.77 -55.03 -53.59
N ALA A 110 -17.06 -54.85 -54.88
CA ALA A 110 -16.50 -53.77 -55.69
C ALA A 110 -17.16 -52.42 -55.35
N ASP A 111 -18.50 -52.35 -55.39
CA ASP A 111 -19.27 -51.15 -54.98
C ASP A 111 -18.88 -50.65 -53.58
N GLN A 112 -18.62 -51.55 -52.64
CA GLN A 112 -18.14 -51.22 -51.30
C GLN A 112 -16.71 -50.64 -51.31
N ARG A 113 -15.79 -51.19 -52.12
CA ARG A 113 -14.42 -50.67 -52.26
C ARG A 113 -14.40 -49.26 -52.86
N ASP A 114 -15.17 -49.03 -53.91
CA ASP A 114 -15.28 -47.71 -54.55
C ASP A 114 -15.82 -46.66 -53.56
N ARG A 115 -16.81 -47.04 -52.73
CA ARG A 115 -17.29 -46.18 -51.62
C ARG A 115 -16.22 -45.92 -50.57
N PHE A 116 -15.41 -46.91 -50.21
CA PHE A 116 -14.28 -46.71 -49.28
C PHE A 116 -13.21 -45.79 -49.88
N GLU A 117 -12.88 -45.91 -51.16
CA GLU A 117 -11.92 -45.03 -51.84
C GLU A 117 -12.41 -43.56 -51.87
N ILE A 118 -13.70 -43.34 -52.15
CA ILE A 118 -14.34 -42.01 -52.06
C ILE A 118 -14.25 -41.44 -50.64
N LEU A 119 -14.50 -42.27 -49.60
CA LEU A 119 -14.42 -41.85 -48.20
C LEU A 119 -12.98 -41.54 -47.75
N VAL A 120 -11.99 -42.31 -48.23
CA VAL A 120 -10.56 -42.04 -48.02
C VAL A 120 -10.18 -40.72 -48.68
N GLY A 121 -10.51 -40.51 -49.96
CA GLY A 121 -10.24 -39.26 -50.67
C GLY A 121 -10.90 -38.03 -50.01
N ARG A 122 -12.10 -38.19 -49.44
CA ARG A 122 -12.75 -37.13 -48.65
C ARG A 122 -12.04 -36.88 -47.32
N THR A 123 -11.56 -37.92 -46.64
CA THR A 123 -10.80 -37.83 -45.38
C THR A 123 -9.46 -37.13 -45.60
N ASP A 124 -8.74 -37.48 -46.66
CA ASP A 124 -7.52 -36.82 -47.11
C ASP A 124 -7.73 -35.32 -47.39
N SER A 125 -8.83 -34.99 -48.09
CA SER A 125 -9.18 -33.61 -48.41
C SER A 125 -9.45 -32.79 -47.13
N LEU A 126 -10.25 -33.33 -46.20
CA LEU A 126 -10.54 -32.71 -44.90
C LEU A 126 -9.29 -32.62 -44.01
N THR A 127 -8.35 -33.55 -44.13
CA THR A 127 -7.07 -33.54 -43.41
C THR A 127 -6.21 -32.36 -43.88
N ARG A 128 -6.08 -32.15 -45.20
CA ARG A 128 -5.37 -31.00 -45.78
C ARG A 128 -6.04 -29.67 -45.44
N GLU A 129 -7.38 -29.62 -45.44
CA GLU A 129 -8.16 -28.45 -45.04
C GLU A 129 -7.95 -28.08 -43.56
N ARG A 130 -7.98 -29.09 -42.67
CA ARG A 130 -7.64 -28.93 -41.24
C ARG A 130 -6.25 -28.35 -41.05
N ASP A 131 -5.25 -28.88 -41.76
CA ASP A 131 -3.85 -28.47 -41.57
C ASP A 131 -3.61 -27.03 -42.08
N ALA A 132 -4.18 -26.66 -43.23
CA ALA A 132 -4.16 -25.27 -43.70
C ALA A 132 -4.86 -24.29 -42.73
N LEU A 133 -5.93 -24.72 -42.05
CA LEU A 133 -6.61 -23.93 -41.01
C LEU A 133 -5.78 -23.83 -39.71
N ILE A 134 -4.99 -24.84 -39.37
CA ILE A 134 -4.03 -24.80 -38.26
C ILE A 134 -2.91 -23.80 -38.56
N ASP A 135 -2.33 -23.83 -39.77
CA ASP A 135 -1.29 -22.89 -40.19
C ASP A 135 -1.80 -21.44 -40.25
N HIS A 136 -3.01 -21.21 -40.77
CA HIS A 136 -3.63 -19.89 -40.73
C HIS A 136 -3.90 -19.41 -39.30
N ARG A 137 -4.31 -20.31 -38.39
CA ARG A 137 -4.49 -19.97 -36.97
C ARG A 137 -3.17 -19.58 -36.30
N THR A 138 -2.08 -20.31 -36.52
CA THR A 138 -0.78 -19.98 -35.88
C THR A 138 -0.26 -18.63 -36.37
N GLN A 139 -0.41 -18.32 -37.67
CA GLN A 139 -0.13 -16.98 -38.22
C GLN A 139 -0.95 -15.89 -37.52
N LEU A 140 -2.26 -16.08 -37.33
CA LEU A 140 -3.10 -15.12 -36.61
C LEU A 140 -2.64 -14.95 -35.15
N GLU A 141 -2.35 -16.03 -34.42
CA GLU A 141 -1.82 -15.94 -33.06
C GLU A 141 -0.49 -15.17 -33.00
N ASP A 142 0.42 -15.37 -33.95
CA ASP A 142 1.68 -14.63 -34.02
C ASP A 142 1.46 -13.13 -34.28
N THR A 143 0.55 -12.77 -35.20
CA THR A 143 0.20 -11.35 -35.42
C THR A 143 -0.43 -10.71 -34.18
N ILE A 144 -1.25 -11.44 -33.41
CA ILE A 144 -1.83 -10.95 -32.15
C ILE A 144 -0.74 -10.74 -31.09
N ARG A 145 0.21 -11.67 -30.94
CA ARG A 145 1.35 -11.53 -30.02
C ARG A 145 2.21 -10.32 -30.38
N GLU A 146 2.46 -10.09 -31.66
CA GLU A 146 3.25 -8.95 -32.16
C GLU A 146 2.51 -7.61 -32.01
N LEU A 147 1.19 -7.56 -32.30
CA LEU A 147 0.37 -6.37 -32.06
C LEU A 147 0.33 -6.00 -30.57
N ASN A 148 0.22 -7.00 -29.68
CA ASN A 148 0.25 -6.77 -28.24
C ASN A 148 1.60 -6.24 -27.75
N ARG A 149 2.73 -6.72 -28.30
CA ARG A 149 4.06 -6.13 -28.02
C ARG A 149 4.12 -4.65 -28.44
N ARG A 150 3.66 -4.32 -29.65
CA ARG A 150 3.64 -2.95 -30.18
C ARG A 150 2.74 -2.02 -29.38
N LEU A 151 1.58 -2.50 -28.94
CA LEU A 151 0.69 -1.76 -28.05
C LEU A 151 1.34 -1.51 -26.69
N SER A 152 2.00 -2.51 -26.10
CA SER A 152 2.68 -2.36 -24.81
C SER A 152 3.82 -1.34 -24.89
N ALA A 153 4.72 -1.47 -25.87
CA ALA A 153 5.84 -0.54 -26.07
C ALA A 153 5.34 0.91 -26.29
N LYS A 154 4.36 1.10 -27.20
CA LYS A 154 3.78 2.42 -27.48
C LYS A 154 3.10 3.04 -26.25
N ASN A 155 2.51 2.23 -25.37
CA ASN A 155 1.91 2.73 -24.13
C ASN A 155 2.98 3.17 -23.11
N GLU A 156 4.12 2.48 -23.04
CA GLU A 156 5.27 2.86 -22.21
C GLU A 156 5.97 4.14 -22.74
N ASP A 157 6.19 4.23 -24.05
CA ASP A 157 6.70 5.43 -24.73
C ASP A 157 5.80 6.65 -24.47
N THR A 158 4.49 6.53 -24.73
CA THR A 158 3.56 7.66 -24.57
C THR A 158 3.34 8.07 -23.11
N SER A 159 3.40 7.13 -22.17
CA SER A 159 3.32 7.43 -20.73
C SER A 159 4.59 8.17 -20.25
N SER A 160 5.78 7.66 -20.59
CA SER A 160 7.05 8.29 -20.19
C SER A 160 7.27 9.67 -20.85
N GLU A 161 6.84 9.86 -22.10
CA GLU A 161 6.77 11.19 -22.71
C GLU A 161 5.84 12.16 -21.94
N TRP A 162 4.69 11.68 -21.47
CA TRP A 162 3.75 12.51 -20.72
C TRP A 162 4.27 12.88 -19.33
N GLU A 163 4.88 11.92 -18.63
CA GLU A 163 5.47 12.17 -17.31
C GLU A 163 6.67 13.13 -17.40
N THR A 164 7.56 12.96 -18.38
CA THR A 164 8.69 13.88 -18.58
C THR A 164 8.24 15.29 -18.98
N LYS A 165 7.20 15.44 -19.81
CA LYS A 165 6.60 16.76 -20.12
C LYS A 165 5.96 17.40 -18.87
N LYS A 166 5.21 16.63 -18.09
CA LYS A 166 4.57 17.05 -16.82
C LYS A 166 5.61 17.47 -15.77
N LEU A 167 6.74 16.77 -15.70
CA LEU A 167 7.84 17.06 -14.77
C LEU A 167 8.62 18.33 -15.19
N LYS A 168 8.84 18.53 -16.50
CA LYS A 168 9.42 19.78 -17.04
C LYS A 168 8.55 20.99 -16.69
N LEU A 169 7.24 20.94 -16.92
CA LEU A 169 6.30 22.02 -16.59
C LEU A 169 6.30 22.35 -15.08
N ARG A 170 6.31 21.34 -14.21
CA ARG A 170 6.43 21.54 -12.76
C ARG A 170 7.74 22.19 -12.35
N ASN A 171 8.86 21.80 -12.98
CA ASN A 171 10.17 22.39 -12.70
C ASN A 171 10.24 23.86 -13.17
N GLU A 172 9.70 24.17 -14.34
CA GLU A 172 9.61 25.55 -14.86
C GLU A 172 8.74 26.45 -13.97
N GLN A 173 7.62 25.94 -13.48
CA GLN A 173 6.78 26.62 -12.49
C GLN A 173 7.53 26.85 -11.17
N ALA A 174 8.25 25.84 -10.66
CA ALA A 174 9.06 25.96 -9.45
C ALA A 174 10.16 27.03 -9.60
N VAL A 175 10.94 26.99 -10.68
CA VAL A 175 11.97 28.01 -10.99
C VAL A 175 11.36 29.41 -11.11
N THR A 176 10.18 29.54 -11.71
CA THR A 176 9.46 30.81 -11.83
C THR A 176 9.02 31.36 -10.48
N LEU A 177 8.51 30.49 -9.58
CA LEU A 177 8.14 30.86 -8.22
C LEU A 177 9.37 31.22 -7.38
N SER A 178 10.46 30.44 -7.45
CA SER A 178 11.72 30.74 -6.77
C SER A 178 12.31 32.08 -7.19
N ARG A 179 12.29 32.42 -8.50
CA ARG A 179 12.73 33.74 -8.98
C ARG A 179 11.85 34.88 -8.42
N LYS A 180 10.53 34.72 -8.40
CA LYS A 180 9.62 35.72 -7.81
C LYS A 180 9.86 35.90 -6.31
N MET A 181 10.05 34.81 -5.58
CA MET A 181 10.38 34.82 -4.15
C MET A 181 11.73 35.52 -3.89
N GLN A 182 12.76 35.22 -4.69
CA GLN A 182 14.08 35.86 -4.59
C GLN A 182 14.01 37.36 -4.83
N VAL A 183 13.30 37.81 -5.87
CA VAL A 183 13.10 39.25 -6.17
C VAL A 183 12.34 39.95 -5.02
N MET A 184 11.28 39.32 -4.50
CA MET A 184 10.53 39.85 -3.35
C MET A 184 11.40 39.94 -2.09
N GLN A 185 12.25 38.95 -1.84
CA GLN A 185 13.18 38.94 -0.71
C GLN A 185 14.26 40.03 -0.84
N ILE A 186 14.81 40.24 -2.04
CA ILE A 186 15.76 41.34 -2.31
C ILE A 186 15.07 42.68 -2.06
N PHE A 187 13.88 42.92 -2.62
CA PHE A 187 13.14 44.16 -2.42
C PHE A 187 12.82 44.44 -0.94
N GLN A 188 12.45 43.41 -0.17
CA GLN A 188 12.22 43.57 1.27
C GLN A 188 13.52 43.88 2.04
N LEU A 189 14.67 43.31 1.63
CA LEU A 189 15.97 43.63 2.23
C LEU A 189 16.43 45.05 1.87
N GLU A 190 16.20 45.51 0.64
CA GLU A 190 16.46 46.88 0.20
C GLU A 190 15.60 47.88 0.97
N GLU A 191 14.30 47.64 1.10
CA GLU A 191 13.39 48.49 1.88
C GLU A 191 13.74 48.50 3.38
N ASN A 192 14.04 47.34 3.98
CA ASN A 192 14.50 47.28 5.38
C ASN A 192 15.81 48.05 5.56
N THR A 193 16.73 47.98 4.60
CA THR A 193 18.00 48.72 4.62
C THR A 193 17.76 50.24 4.48
N ARG A 194 16.80 50.65 3.64
CA ARG A 194 16.38 52.05 3.49
C ARG A 194 15.75 52.60 4.78
N GLN A 195 14.87 51.83 5.43
CA GLN A 195 14.27 52.18 6.72
C GLN A 195 15.34 52.27 7.83
N MET A 196 16.27 51.31 7.89
CA MET A 196 17.41 51.35 8.82
C MET A 196 18.30 52.58 8.57
N GLY A 197 18.51 52.98 7.31
CA GLY A 197 19.24 54.20 6.96
C GLY A 197 18.54 55.48 7.44
N LEU A 198 17.22 55.56 7.30
CA LEU A 198 16.42 56.68 7.82
C LEU A 198 16.43 56.74 9.35
N VAL A 199 16.25 55.61 10.04
CA VAL A 199 16.34 55.55 11.51
C VAL A 199 17.74 55.94 11.98
N LYS A 200 18.79 55.51 11.27
CA LYS A 200 20.17 55.90 11.57
C LYS A 200 20.38 57.41 11.42
N SER A 201 19.87 58.06 10.36
CA SER A 201 20.02 59.51 10.23
C SER A 201 19.29 60.25 11.34
N HIS A 202 18.08 59.83 11.73
CA HIS A 202 17.35 60.45 12.84
C HIS A 202 18.05 60.29 14.20
N ILE A 203 18.85 59.24 14.39
CA ILE A 203 19.73 59.08 15.55
C ILE A 203 20.93 60.03 15.44
N GLU A 204 21.60 60.10 14.29
CA GLU A 204 22.76 60.99 14.07
C GLU A 204 22.38 62.49 14.18
N ASP A 205 21.21 62.87 13.66
CA ASP A 205 20.64 64.22 13.82
C ASP A 205 20.28 64.52 15.29
N GLY A 206 19.74 63.52 16.02
CA GLY A 206 19.39 63.63 17.44
C GLY A 206 20.61 63.71 18.36
N ASP A 207 21.67 62.94 18.09
CA ASP A 207 22.95 63.01 18.79
C ASP A 207 23.61 64.39 18.58
N LEU A 208 23.51 64.97 17.38
CA LEU A 208 24.02 66.31 17.06
C LEU A 208 23.26 67.43 17.79
N ASP A 209 21.93 67.32 17.87
CA ASP A 209 21.10 68.25 18.65
C ASP A 209 21.41 68.14 20.16
N LEU A 210 21.54 66.92 20.69
CA LEU A 210 21.96 66.69 22.08
C LEU A 210 23.36 67.24 22.37
N GLU A 211 24.35 67.06 21.47
CA GLU A 211 25.69 67.66 21.65
C GLU A 211 25.62 69.19 21.66
N THR A 212 24.73 69.77 20.84
CA THR A 212 24.51 71.22 20.76
C THR A 212 23.85 71.75 22.04
N GLN A 213 22.78 71.11 22.52
CA GLN A 213 22.13 71.45 23.80
C GLN A 213 23.10 71.34 24.99
N ILE A 214 23.94 70.29 25.02
CA ILE A 214 24.99 70.13 26.05
C ILE A 214 25.99 71.28 25.98
N ARG A 215 26.42 71.68 24.79
CA ARG A 215 27.37 72.78 24.56
C ARG A 215 26.80 74.12 25.05
N ASP A 216 25.55 74.42 24.73
CA ASP A 216 24.87 75.65 25.15
C ASP A 216 24.58 75.69 26.66
N HIS A 217 24.23 74.55 27.26
CA HIS A 217 24.15 74.41 28.71
C HIS A 217 25.51 74.61 29.40
N LEU A 218 26.62 74.11 28.84
CA LEU A 218 27.96 74.37 29.38
C LEU A 218 28.34 75.86 29.32
N ILE A 219 28.04 76.55 28.22
CA ILE A 219 28.23 78.01 28.09
C ILE A 219 27.39 78.77 29.12
N THR A 220 26.14 78.35 29.34
CA THR A 220 25.23 78.95 30.33
C THR A 220 25.74 78.75 31.76
N ILE A 221 26.21 77.54 32.09
CA ILE A 221 26.86 77.22 33.38
C ILE A 221 28.13 78.07 33.59
N GLU A 222 28.91 78.34 32.54
CA GLU A 222 30.04 79.26 32.63
C GLU A 222 29.64 80.70 32.91
N SER A 223 28.57 81.22 32.29
CA SER A 223 28.08 82.59 32.55
C SER A 223 27.62 82.72 34.00
N LEU A 224 26.73 81.82 34.45
CA LEU A 224 26.22 81.79 35.81
C LEU A 224 27.34 81.63 36.86
N ARG A 225 28.42 80.89 36.55
CA ARG A 225 29.61 80.81 37.41
C ARG A 225 30.38 82.13 37.49
N LYS A 226 30.50 82.88 36.38
CA LYS A 226 31.16 84.20 36.33
C LYS A 226 30.33 85.24 37.08
N GLU A 227 29.02 85.28 36.87
CA GLU A 227 28.06 86.14 37.57
C GLU A 227 28.05 85.87 39.09
N LEU A 228 27.99 84.61 39.50
CA LEU A 228 28.05 84.20 40.91
C LEU A 228 29.40 84.52 41.57
N TYR A 229 30.50 84.53 40.81
CA TYR A 229 31.80 85.00 41.30
C TYR A 229 31.82 86.52 41.50
N ILE A 230 31.29 87.29 40.54
CA ILE A 230 31.17 88.75 40.63
C ILE A 230 30.30 89.15 41.83
N SER A 231 29.12 88.54 41.97
CA SER A 231 28.20 88.79 43.09
C SER A 231 28.82 88.43 44.44
N LYS A 232 29.58 87.32 44.54
CA LYS A 232 30.34 87.01 45.76
C LYS A 232 31.41 88.05 46.10
N LEU A 233 32.11 88.58 45.09
CA LEU A 233 33.10 89.64 45.28
C LEU A 233 32.45 90.95 45.73
N GLU A 234 31.26 91.26 45.23
CA GLU A 234 30.47 92.42 45.63
C GLU A 234 29.91 92.28 47.05
N ILE A 235 29.37 91.11 47.41
CA ILE A 235 28.96 90.78 48.79
C ILE A 235 30.14 90.90 49.76
N SER A 236 31.34 90.44 49.38
CA SER A 236 32.55 90.62 50.20
C SER A 236 32.85 92.10 50.42
N LYS A 237 32.87 92.91 49.35
CA LYS A 237 33.11 94.37 49.46
C LYS A 237 32.07 95.08 50.32
N LEU A 238 30.79 94.72 50.20
CA LEU A 238 29.72 95.29 51.01
C LEU A 238 29.83 94.87 52.48
N HIS A 239 30.22 93.63 52.75
CA HIS A 239 30.51 93.15 54.10
C HIS A 239 31.72 93.88 54.70
N ASP A 240 32.82 94.00 53.95
CA ASP A 240 34.04 94.70 54.38
C ASP A 240 33.76 96.20 54.63
N ALA A 241 32.91 96.82 53.81
CA ALA A 241 32.44 98.20 54.02
C ALA A 241 31.56 98.32 55.27
N MET A 242 30.58 97.42 55.47
CA MET A 242 29.75 97.40 56.68
C MET A 242 30.58 97.21 57.96
N VAL A 243 31.61 96.37 57.94
CA VAL A 243 32.52 96.19 59.08
C VAL A 243 33.38 97.44 59.33
N SER A 244 33.71 98.20 58.28
CA SER A 244 34.36 99.52 58.43
C SER A 244 33.40 100.55 59.03
N ASP A 245 32.20 100.71 58.48
CA ASP A 245 31.19 101.66 58.96
C ASP A 245 30.81 101.35 60.43
N GLU A 246 30.60 100.07 60.79
CA GLU A 246 30.29 99.64 62.16
C GLU A 246 31.50 99.81 63.11
N GLN A 247 32.70 100.07 62.61
CA GLN A 247 33.87 100.42 63.43
C GLN A 247 34.09 101.93 63.50
N ASP A 248 33.86 102.67 62.42
CA ASP A 248 33.89 104.13 62.39
C ASP A 248 32.76 104.73 63.25
N GLU A 249 31.57 104.13 63.27
CA GLU A 249 30.50 104.49 64.22
C GLU A 249 30.93 104.27 65.68
N LYS A 250 31.63 103.16 65.99
CA LYS A 250 32.14 102.88 67.35
C LYS A 250 33.25 103.84 67.76
N GLU A 251 34.14 104.23 66.86
CA GLU A 251 35.11 105.30 67.13
C GLU A 251 34.41 106.66 67.32
N GLY A 252 33.36 106.94 66.55
CA GLY A 252 32.49 108.11 66.72
C GLY A 252 31.80 108.16 68.08
N GLU A 253 31.21 107.04 68.54
CA GLU A 253 30.63 106.93 69.88
C GLU A 253 31.70 107.07 70.98
N LEU A 254 32.87 106.45 70.83
CA LEU A 254 33.98 106.59 71.77
C LEU A 254 34.49 108.04 71.88
N GLU A 255 34.58 108.76 70.76
CA GLU A 255 34.99 110.17 70.75
C GLU A 255 33.89 111.09 71.28
N LYS A 256 32.61 110.77 71.05
CA LYS A 256 31.49 111.47 71.70
C LYS A 256 31.48 111.25 73.21
N ILE A 257 31.69 110.02 73.68
CA ILE A 257 31.80 109.69 75.12
C ILE A 257 33.01 110.40 75.74
N LYS A 258 34.16 110.49 75.06
CA LYS A 258 35.30 111.33 75.48
C LYS A 258 34.88 112.80 75.60
N GLN A 259 34.20 113.36 74.61
CA GLN A 259 33.78 114.77 74.62
C GLN A 259 32.78 115.06 75.75
N GLU A 260 31.81 114.18 75.99
CA GLU A 260 30.86 114.28 77.11
C GLU A 260 31.57 114.12 78.47
N LEU A 261 32.54 113.21 78.59
CA LEU A 261 33.36 113.03 79.79
C LEU A 261 34.25 114.28 80.06
N VAL A 262 34.86 114.85 79.02
CA VAL A 262 35.63 116.10 79.11
C VAL A 262 34.73 117.27 79.47
N ALA A 263 33.53 117.36 78.89
CA ALA A 263 32.54 118.37 79.23
C ALA A 263 32.11 118.26 80.70
N ALA A 264 31.69 117.07 81.16
CA ALA A 264 31.32 116.82 82.56
C ALA A 264 32.46 117.13 83.53
N THR A 265 33.70 116.78 83.18
CA THR A 265 34.91 117.12 83.95
C THR A 265 35.12 118.64 84.03
N LYS A 266 34.76 119.38 82.98
CA LYS A 266 34.82 120.85 82.91
C LYS A 266 33.73 121.50 83.76
N THR A 267 32.50 120.97 83.75
CA THR A 267 31.39 121.44 84.60
C THR A 267 31.68 121.17 86.08
N ALA A 268 32.19 119.98 86.42
CA ALA A 268 32.60 119.64 87.78
C ALA A 268 33.73 120.58 88.28
N ARG A 269 34.72 120.88 87.44
CA ARG A 269 35.80 121.83 87.76
C ARG A 269 35.30 123.28 87.91
N SER A 270 34.18 123.62 87.30
CA SER A 270 33.51 124.93 87.45
C SER A 270 32.72 125.03 88.77
N LEU A 271 32.06 123.95 89.21
CA LEU A 271 31.15 123.95 90.37
C LEU A 271 31.85 123.77 91.72
N PHE A 272 33.07 123.24 91.75
CA PHE A 272 33.80 122.89 92.98
C PHE A 272 35.19 123.55 93.07
N GLY A 273 35.37 124.72 92.43
CA GLY A 273 36.68 125.34 92.23
C GLY A 273 37.27 126.13 93.41
N GLU A 274 36.48 126.53 94.42
CA GLU A 274 36.94 127.46 95.46
C GLU A 274 36.44 127.10 96.88
N LEU A 275 36.82 125.91 97.35
CA LEU A 275 37.03 125.60 98.77
C LEU A 275 37.96 124.38 98.90
N SER A 276 38.78 124.34 99.95
CA SER A 276 39.93 123.43 100.07
C SER A 276 39.65 122.16 100.91
N SER A 277 40.67 121.30 101.06
CA SER A 277 40.71 119.99 101.75
C SER A 277 40.02 118.82 100.99
N VAL A 278 40.67 117.67 100.72
CA VAL A 278 41.36 116.69 101.61
C VAL A 278 40.32 115.92 102.45
N SER A 279 40.26 114.57 102.48
CA SER A 279 41.29 113.56 102.21
C SER A 279 40.79 112.29 101.50
N SER A 280 41.74 111.50 101.00
CA SER A 280 41.59 110.05 100.79
C SER A 280 41.32 109.30 102.10
N SER A 281 40.52 108.24 102.05
CA SER A 281 40.35 107.29 103.16
C SER A 281 41.32 106.12 103.03
N ASN A 282 42.24 105.97 104.00
CA ASN A 282 43.14 104.82 104.06
C ASN A 282 42.35 103.55 104.42
N SER A 283 42.19 102.64 103.46
CA SER A 283 41.39 101.42 103.62
C SER A 283 41.93 100.45 104.68
N THR A 284 43.26 100.40 104.88
CA THR A 284 43.94 99.38 105.68
C THR A 284 43.73 99.50 107.19
N SER A 285 43.53 100.70 107.73
CA SER A 285 43.36 100.92 109.19
C SER A 285 41.90 100.75 109.62
N SER A 286 40.96 101.29 108.84
CA SER A 286 39.51 101.13 109.10
C SER A 286 39.10 99.66 109.09
N LEU A 287 39.55 98.88 108.10
CA LEU A 287 39.27 97.44 108.04
C LEU A 287 39.83 96.67 109.24
N ARG A 288 41.03 97.01 109.75
CA ARG A 288 41.60 96.35 110.94
C ARG A 288 40.79 96.62 112.21
N ILE A 289 40.36 97.87 112.44
CA ILE A 289 39.49 98.21 113.57
C ILE A 289 38.13 97.52 113.41
N ARG A 290 37.57 97.50 112.19
CA ARG A 290 36.27 96.88 111.92
C ARG A 290 36.30 95.36 112.08
N ILE A 291 37.39 94.68 111.71
CA ILE A 291 37.58 93.25 111.96
C ILE A 291 37.62 92.97 113.46
N ILE A 292 38.48 93.65 114.24
CA ILE A 292 38.60 93.44 115.69
C ILE A 292 37.28 93.76 116.44
N GLN A 293 36.53 94.77 115.99
CA GLN A 293 35.19 95.06 116.52
C GLN A 293 34.19 93.96 116.17
N LEU A 294 34.18 93.49 114.91
CA LEU A 294 33.28 92.42 114.48
C LEU A 294 33.62 91.08 115.13
N GLU A 295 34.89 90.76 115.40
CA GLU A 295 35.29 89.54 116.12
C GLU A 295 34.78 89.57 117.57
N ASN A 296 34.97 90.67 118.30
CA ASN A 296 34.38 90.84 119.64
C ASN A 296 32.85 90.80 119.63
N SER A 297 32.19 91.56 118.73
CA SER A 297 30.73 91.59 118.64
C SER A 297 30.11 90.26 118.16
N LEU A 298 30.81 89.49 117.32
CA LEU A 298 30.36 88.17 116.88
C LEU A 298 30.60 87.12 117.97
N GLN A 299 31.64 87.27 118.80
CA GLN A 299 31.84 86.44 119.99
C GLN A 299 30.80 86.74 121.08
N GLN A 300 30.38 88.00 121.27
CA GLN A 300 29.20 88.35 122.09
C GLN A 300 27.89 87.83 121.48
N ALA A 301 27.62 88.08 120.20
CA ALA A 301 26.37 87.66 119.55
C ALA A 301 26.22 86.12 119.49
N ARG A 302 27.33 85.37 119.46
CA ARG A 302 27.33 83.90 119.62
C ARG A 302 26.95 83.41 121.02
N GLN A 303 26.96 84.28 122.04
CA GLN A 303 26.48 83.96 123.40
C GLN A 303 25.04 84.42 123.66
N GLU A 304 24.51 85.35 122.86
CA GLU A 304 23.13 85.85 123.04
C GLU A 304 22.12 85.23 122.04
N MET A 305 22.53 84.97 120.79
CA MET A 305 21.66 84.36 119.77
C MET A 305 21.53 82.83 119.90
N GLU A 306 21.86 82.29 121.08
CA GLU A 306 21.35 81.01 121.58
C GLU A 306 19.85 81.13 122.00
N THR A 307 19.30 82.35 122.02
CA THR A 307 17.93 82.64 122.48
C THR A 307 16.97 83.17 121.37
N ASN A 308 16.09 82.29 120.89
CA ASN A 308 14.89 82.53 120.02
C ASN A 308 15.16 82.63 118.48
N LEU A 309 14.57 81.81 117.58
CA LEU A 309 13.13 81.58 117.19
C LEU A 309 12.54 82.80 116.43
N ARG A 310 11.76 82.74 115.32
CA ARG A 310 11.10 81.70 114.44
C ARG A 310 10.66 82.38 113.10
N VAL A 311 10.38 81.82 111.90
CA VAL A 311 10.07 80.48 111.31
C VAL A 311 8.65 79.93 111.58
N PRO A 312 7.85 79.37 110.61
CA PRO A 312 8.04 79.05 109.16
C PRO A 312 7.13 79.93 108.22
N THR A 313 6.43 79.60 107.10
CA THR A 313 5.98 78.32 106.41
C THR A 313 5.50 78.50 104.94
N ASP A 314 5.86 77.52 104.10
CA ASP A 314 5.31 76.83 102.89
C ASP A 314 3.85 77.06 102.36
N GLY A 315 3.47 76.71 101.10
CA GLY A 315 4.26 76.22 99.93
C GLY A 315 3.44 75.66 98.71
N ASN A 316 3.83 76.07 97.48
CA ASN A 316 3.62 75.58 96.07
C ASN A 316 2.39 74.73 95.64
N ALA A 317 1.63 74.95 94.54
CA ALA A 317 1.83 75.47 93.14
C ALA A 317 2.11 74.35 92.08
N ILE A 318 1.38 74.14 90.95
CA ILE A 318 0.76 74.98 89.85
C ILE A 318 1.78 75.33 88.73
N TYR A 319 1.50 75.48 87.41
CA TYR A 319 0.57 74.97 86.35
C TYR A 319 0.92 75.82 85.06
N ILE A 320 0.08 75.83 84.00
CA ILE A 320 -0.02 76.85 82.90
C ILE A 320 1.05 76.82 81.76
N ILE A 321 0.79 77.20 80.49
CA ILE A 321 -0.34 76.93 79.54
C ILE A 321 0.04 77.35 78.09
N LYS A 322 -0.85 77.08 77.11
CA LYS A 322 -0.72 77.24 75.64
C LYS A 322 -1.60 78.40 75.11
N LEU A 323 -1.18 79.12 74.05
CA LEU A 323 -1.92 79.96 73.04
C LEU A 323 -0.87 80.83 72.26
N LEU A 324 -1.04 81.40 71.05
CA LEU A 324 -2.20 81.65 70.15
C LEU A 324 -1.80 81.47 68.64
N SER A 325 -2.66 81.85 67.67
CA SER A 325 -2.48 81.66 66.21
C SER A 325 -3.14 82.78 65.35
N TYR A 326 -3.14 82.64 64.00
CA TYR A 326 -3.68 83.53 62.92
C TYR A 326 -2.86 84.79 62.60
N GLU A 327 -2.60 85.18 61.34
CA GLU A 327 -3.58 85.57 60.29
C GLU A 327 -3.17 85.22 58.82
N GLU A 328 -3.72 85.88 57.77
CA GLU A 328 -3.96 85.28 56.44
C GLU A 328 -3.86 86.22 55.19
N LYS A 329 -3.72 85.62 53.98
CA LYS A 329 -4.18 86.04 52.61
C LYS A 329 -3.35 86.97 51.66
N HIS A 330 -3.67 86.75 50.36
CA HIS A 330 -3.45 87.55 49.12
C HIS A 330 -2.04 87.53 48.47
N SER A 331 -1.88 87.46 47.13
CA SER A 331 -2.86 87.33 46.01
C SER A 331 -2.25 86.59 44.80
N ASP A 332 -3.10 85.94 43.98
CA ASP A 332 -2.76 85.51 42.61
C ASP A 332 -2.59 86.70 41.65
N HIS A 333 -1.75 86.56 40.61
CA HIS A 333 -2.06 86.77 39.17
C HIS A 333 -0.79 87.03 38.33
N HIS A 334 -0.47 86.15 37.38
CA HIS A 334 -0.41 86.43 35.93
C HIS A 334 -0.09 85.14 35.14
N SER A 335 -0.60 85.07 33.91
CA SER A 335 -0.31 84.05 32.90
C SER A 335 0.47 84.66 31.73
#